data_AF-A0A2E3Z9L1-F1
#
_entry.id   AF-A0A2E3Z9L1-F1
#
_cell.length_a   1.000
_cell.length_b   1.000
_cell.length_c   1.000
_cell.angle_alpha   90.00
_cell.angle_beta   90.00
_cell.angle_gamma   90.00
#
_symmetry.space_group_name_H-M   'P 1'
#
loop_
_entity.id
_entity.type
_entity.pdbx_description
1 polymer ?
#
loop_
_entity_poly.entity_id
_entity_poly.type
_entity_poly.pdbx_seq_one_letter_code
_entity_poly.pdbx_strand_id
1 'polypeptide(L)'
;MSILCRVDDKLVPLYRVMWVAATPHFCGEEDCQREGCYEVRLEHGESVWANDNDRSNMQEQLELWQGGLGPTDPDDSSEGQW
;
A
#
# COMPACT_ATOMS: atom_id res chain seq x y z
N MET A 1 -5.74 -14.85 0.20
CA MET A 1 -4.83 -13.69 0.16
C MET A 1 -4.09 -13.59 1.49
N SER A 2 -2.82 -13.18 1.47
CA SER A 2 -2.02 -12.95 2.67
C SER A 2 -2.27 -11.52 3.17
N ILE A 3 -2.36 -11.32 4.49
CA ILE A 3 -2.39 -9.97 5.09
C ILE A 3 -0.99 -9.33 5.19
N LEU A 4 0.05 -10.06 4.77
CA LEU A 4 1.43 -9.61 4.75
C LEU A 4 1.85 -9.36 3.31
N CYS A 5 2.41 -8.18 3.04
CA CYS A 5 3.10 -7.83 1.80
C CYS A 5 4.59 -7.68 2.07
N ARG A 6 5.43 -8.24 1.19
CA ARG A 6 6.88 -8.11 1.31
C ARG A 6 7.33 -6.76 0.75
N VAL A 7 8.21 -6.08 1.48
CA VAL A 7 8.96 -4.90 1.02
C VAL A 7 10.42 -5.14 1.41
N ASP A 8 11.31 -5.25 0.42
CA ASP A 8 12.71 -5.64 0.62
C ASP A 8 12.84 -6.99 1.38
N ASP A 9 13.35 -6.98 2.62
CA ASP A 9 13.48 -8.14 3.50
C ASP A 9 12.40 -8.20 4.60
N LYS A 10 11.41 -7.28 4.57
CA LYS A 10 10.39 -7.12 5.62
C LYS A 10 9.04 -7.66 5.15
N LEU A 11 8.34 -8.37 6.04
CA LEU A 11 6.93 -8.74 5.87
C LEU A 11 6.06 -7.71 6.60
N VAL A 12 5.44 -6.82 5.82
CA VAL A 12 4.64 -5.70 6.31
C VAL A 12 3.18 -6.11 6.35
N PRO A 13 2.50 -6.03 7.51
CA PRO A 13 1.05 -6.22 7.57
C PRO A 13 0.31 -5.09 6.88
N LEU A 14 -0.62 -5.41 5.98
CA LEU A 14 -1.38 -4.44 5.19
C LEU A 14 -2.17 -3.48 6.09
N TYR A 15 -2.72 -3.96 7.21
CA TYR A 15 -3.49 -3.14 8.17
C TYR A 15 -2.68 -2.08 8.89
N ARG A 16 -1.35 -2.12 8.82
CA ARG A 16 -0.49 -1.09 9.40
C ARG A 16 -0.11 -0.02 8.37
N VAL A 17 -0.46 -0.19 7.10
CA VAL A 17 -0.08 0.75 6.04
C VAL A 17 -1.05 1.93 6.03
N MET A 18 -0.52 3.14 6.21
CA MET A 18 -1.30 4.38 6.18
C MET A 18 -1.39 4.95 4.77
N TRP A 19 -0.27 4.93 4.04
CA TRP A 19 -0.20 5.37 2.65
C TRP A 19 1.10 4.89 1.99
N VAL A 20 1.10 4.89 0.67
CA VAL A 20 2.25 4.59 -0.19
C VAL A 20 2.55 5.82 -1.04
N ALA A 21 3.80 6.28 -1.07
CA ALA A 21 4.20 7.42 -1.87
C ALA A 21 4.01 7.12 -3.36
N ALA A 22 3.39 8.04 -4.09
CA ALA A 22 3.24 7.94 -5.55
C ALA A 22 4.51 8.37 -6.30
N THR A 23 5.38 9.15 -5.66
CA THR A 23 6.64 9.63 -6.22
C THR A 23 7.82 9.09 -5.42
N PRO A 24 8.91 8.68 -6.10
CA PRO A 24 10.14 8.29 -5.42
C PRO A 24 10.79 9.48 -4.72
N HIS A 25 11.57 9.19 -3.68
CA HIS A 25 12.30 10.19 -2.92
C HIS A 25 13.55 10.66 -3.67
N PHE A 26 13.76 11.97 -3.69
CA PHE A 26 14.96 12.63 -4.20
C PHE A 26 15.20 13.89 -3.38
N CYS A 27 16.26 13.92 -2.58
CA CYS A 27 16.61 15.06 -1.73
C CYS A 27 17.93 15.72 -2.14
N GLY A 28 18.79 15.03 -2.89
CA GLY A 28 20.09 15.54 -3.34
C GLY A 28 21.19 15.50 -2.27
N GLU A 29 20.93 14.92 -1.11
CA GLU A 29 21.94 14.72 -0.07
C GLU A 29 22.88 13.56 -0.43
N GLU A 30 24.18 13.77 -0.35
CA GLU A 30 25.20 12.81 -0.83
C GLU A 30 25.17 11.47 -0.07
N ASP A 31 24.71 11.46 1.17
CA ASP A 31 24.65 10.26 2.02
C ASP A 31 23.28 9.57 2.00
N CYS A 32 22.31 10.07 1.23
CA CYS A 32 20.98 9.49 1.15
C CYS A 32 20.99 8.11 0.48
N GLN A 33 20.62 7.08 1.26
CA GLN A 33 20.51 5.70 0.77
C GLN A 33 19.10 5.35 0.23
N ARG A 34 18.21 6.35 0.11
CA ARG A 34 16.79 6.16 -0.22
C ARG A 34 16.39 6.85 -1.53
N GLU A 35 17.32 7.46 -2.23
CA GLU A 35 17.03 8.07 -3.52
C GLU A 35 16.47 7.03 -4.51
N GLY A 36 15.41 7.40 -5.23
CA GLY A 36 14.71 6.50 -6.14
C GLY A 36 13.80 5.47 -5.46
N CYS A 37 13.81 5.35 -4.13
CA CYS A 37 12.87 4.49 -3.39
C CYS A 37 11.56 5.23 -3.08
N TYR A 38 10.50 4.46 -2.93
CA TYR A 38 9.17 4.93 -2.54
C TYR A 38 8.97 4.73 -1.04
N GLU A 39 8.48 5.75 -0.35
CA GLU A 39 8.15 5.62 1.06
C GLU A 39 6.81 4.89 1.23
N VAL A 40 6.79 3.86 2.07
CA VAL A 40 5.56 3.24 2.58
C VAL A 40 5.44 3.62 4.05
N ARG A 41 4.43 4.44 4.36
CA ARG A 41 4.20 4.92 5.73
C ARG A 41 3.38 3.91 6.51
N LEU A 42 3.87 3.58 7.69
CA LEU A 42 3.18 2.71 8.63
C LEU A 42 2.58 3.54 9.78
N GLU A 43 1.68 2.91 10.53
CA GLU A 43 1.20 3.44 11.80
C GLU A 43 2.34 3.80 12.77
N HIS A 44 2.06 4.70 13.71
CA HIS A 44 3.02 5.16 14.73
C HIS A 44 4.26 5.88 14.19
N GLY A 45 4.20 6.39 12.96
CA GLY A 45 5.24 7.23 12.37
C GLY A 45 6.42 6.45 11.77
N GLU A 46 6.33 5.12 11.73
CA GLU A 46 7.34 4.27 11.09
C GLU A 46 7.23 4.31 9.57
N SER A 47 8.35 4.05 8.87
CA SER A 47 8.37 3.95 7.40
C SER A 47 9.27 2.81 6.95
N VAL A 48 8.89 2.19 5.83
CA VAL A 48 9.78 1.33 5.04
C VAL A 48 9.96 1.92 3.65
N TRP A 49 11.06 1.55 3.00
CA TRP A 49 11.44 2.08 1.69
C TRP A 49 11.35 0.95 0.66
N ALA A 50 10.48 1.14 -0.33
CA ALA A 50 10.19 0.18 -1.37
C ALA A 50 10.89 0.55 -2.67
N ASN A 51 11.35 -0.46 -3.42
CA ASN A 51 11.64 -0.26 -4.85
C ASN A 51 10.32 -0.18 -5.65
N ASP A 52 10.42 0.07 -6.95
CA ASP A 52 9.25 0.24 -7.82
C ASP A 52 8.32 -0.99 -7.86
N ASN A 53 8.91 -2.20 -7.85
CA ASN A 53 8.15 -3.45 -7.85
C ASN A 53 7.42 -3.66 -6.52
N ASP A 54 8.13 -3.48 -5.40
CA ASP A 54 7.55 -3.63 -4.06
C ASP A 54 6.45 -2.60 -3.82
N ARG A 55 6.62 -1.36 -4.32
CA ARG A 55 5.61 -0.30 -4.27
C ARG A 55 4.35 -0.70 -5.03
N SER A 56 4.52 -1.20 -6.26
CA SER A 56 3.40 -1.62 -7.11
C SER A 56 2.67 -2.83 -6.53
N ASN A 57 3.39 -3.82 -6.03
CA ASN A 57 2.82 -4.99 -5.36
C ASN A 57 2.09 -4.60 -4.07
N MET A 58 2.64 -3.69 -3.24
CA MET A 58 1.95 -3.18 -2.05
C MET A 58 0.63 -2.50 -2.43
N GLN A 59 0.64 -1.66 -3.46
CA GLN A 59 -0.57 -0.99 -3.95
C GLN A 59 -1.62 -2.01 -4.41
N GLU A 60 -1.23 -2.99 -5.23
CA GLU A 60 -2.13 -4.06 -5.68
C GLU A 60 -2.70 -4.85 -4.49
N GLN A 61 -1.86 -5.25 -3.53
CA GLN A 61 -2.32 -5.97 -2.35
C GLN A 61 -3.28 -5.13 -1.50
N LEU A 62 -3.07 -3.81 -1.37
CA LEU A 62 -4.00 -2.92 -0.66
C LEU A 62 -5.33 -2.76 -1.40
N GLU A 63 -5.31 -2.63 -2.73
CA GLU A 63 -6.52 -2.56 -3.56
C GLU A 63 -7.31 -3.88 -3.52
N LEU A 64 -6.61 -5.02 -3.48
CA LEU A 64 -7.21 -6.35 -3.31
C LEU A 64 -7.64 -6.63 -1.87
N TRP A 65 -7.02 -5.98 -0.89
CA TRP A 65 -7.30 -6.20 0.52
C TRP A 65 -8.61 -5.53 0.92
N GLN A 66 -9.66 -6.35 0.83
CA GLN A 66 -11.03 -5.96 1.16
C GLN A 66 -11.18 -5.63 2.65
N GLY A 67 -10.99 -4.36 3.00
CA GLY A 67 -11.40 -3.78 4.28
C GLY A 67 -12.91 -3.53 4.41
N GLY A 68 -13.77 -4.37 3.82
CA GLY A 68 -15.23 -4.33 4.02
C GLY A 68 -16.10 -3.68 2.93
N LEU A 69 -15.54 -3.25 1.80
CA LEU A 69 -16.31 -2.98 0.59
C LEU A 69 -15.86 -3.98 -0.48
N GLY A 70 -16.65 -5.04 -0.65
CA GLY A 70 -16.51 -5.91 -1.82
C GLY A 70 -16.74 -5.11 -3.11
N PRO A 71 -16.45 -5.68 -4.29
CA PRO A 71 -17.03 -5.13 -5.51
C PRO A 71 -18.52 -4.94 -5.26
N THR A 72 -19.08 -3.79 -5.65
CA THR A 72 -20.54 -3.68 -5.77
C THR A 72 -20.93 -4.80 -6.72
N ASP A 73 -21.57 -5.85 -6.20
CA ASP A 73 -22.20 -6.82 -7.07
C ASP A 73 -23.13 -6.02 -7.99
N PRO A 74 -23.05 -6.18 -9.31
CA PRO A 74 -23.94 -5.47 -10.24
C PRO A 74 -25.42 -5.81 -10.04
N ASP A 75 -25.76 -6.67 -9.06
CA ASP A 75 -27.09 -7.09 -8.67
C ASP A 75 -27.67 -6.31 -7.46
N ASP A 76 -26.94 -5.33 -6.88
CA ASP A 76 -27.48 -4.42 -5.84
C ASP A 76 -28.33 -3.28 -6.43
N SER A 77 -29.13 -3.63 -7.44
CA SER A 77 -30.11 -2.73 -8.10
C SER A 77 -31.55 -3.08 -7.76
N SER A 78 -31.81 -3.98 -6.80
CA SER A 78 -33.15 -4.45 -6.51
C SER A 78 -33.54 -4.27 -5.04
N GLU A 79 -34.68 -3.58 -4.88
CA GLU A 79 -35.58 -3.59 -3.72
C GLU A 79 -35.36 -2.56 -2.60
N GLY A 80 -35.74 -1.32 -2.92
CA GLY A 80 -36.17 -0.31 -1.94
C GLY A 80 -37.46 0.39 -2.38
N GLN A 81 -38.49 -0.37 -2.80
CA GLN A 81 -39.84 0.15 -2.99
C GLN A 81 -40.68 -0.15 -1.75
N TRP A 82 -40.89 0.87 -0.92
CA TRP A 82 -42.04 0.98 -0.01
C TRP A 82 -42.51 2.44 0.01
#